data_AF-A0A944IFC5-F1
#
_entry.id   AF-A0A944IFC5-F1
#
_cell.length_a   1.000
_cell.length_b   1.000
_cell.length_c   1.000
_cell.angle_alpha   90.00
_cell.angle_beta   90.00
_cell.angle_gamma   90.00
#
_symmetry.space_group_name_H-M   'P 1'
#
loop_
_entity.id
_entity.type
_entity.pdbx_description
1 polymer ?
#
loop_
_entity_poly.entity_id
_entity_poly.type
_entity_poly.pdbx_seq_one_letter_code
_entity_poly.pdbx_strand_id
1 'polypeptide(L)'
;MERRRNPWRTGRPRDETARVSNDLCPCPCCGHRVLDAMPGSHGICPVCFWEDDRVQFRWPTVSGGANQVSPVDAQRNYQDFGACDQHGRRYVRPPSADEPLDPAWRPIDLTRDSFEAWDAEDRAPWPEDSSALCWWLPTFWRRDRPMP
;
A
#
# COMPACT_ATOMS: atom_id res chain seq x y z
N MET A 1 16.46 22.40 -3.61
CA MET A 1 16.27 21.00 -3.16
C MET A 1 14.98 20.97 -2.34
N GLU A 2 13.85 20.85 -3.02
CA GLU A 2 12.52 20.84 -2.38
C GLU A 2 12.38 19.53 -1.61
N ARG A 3 12.12 19.60 -0.30
CA ARG A 3 11.82 18.42 0.52
C ARG A 3 10.50 17.83 0.02
N ARG A 4 10.56 16.66 -0.61
CA ARG A 4 9.39 15.87 -1.04
C ARG A 4 8.38 15.79 0.10
N ARG A 5 7.20 16.41 -0.06
CA ARG A 5 6.13 16.35 0.94
C ARG A 5 5.46 14.98 0.81
N ASN A 6 5.60 14.14 1.83
CA ASN A 6 4.70 12.98 1.98
C ASN A 6 3.27 13.54 2.12
N PRO A 7 2.29 13.14 1.29
CA PRO A 7 0.91 13.63 1.38
C PRO A 7 0.27 13.38 2.76
N TRP A 8 0.84 12.47 3.54
CA TRP A 8 0.40 12.13 4.90
C TRP A 8 1.14 12.89 6.01
N ARG A 9 2.25 13.61 5.71
CA ARG A 9 2.95 14.44 6.72
C ARG A 9 2.23 15.77 6.91
N THR A 10 1.40 15.86 7.94
CA THR A 10 0.94 17.16 8.44
C THR A 10 1.99 17.71 9.42
N GLY A 11 2.76 18.73 9.01
CA GLY A 11 3.83 19.28 9.86
C GLY A 11 3.30 19.84 11.19
N ARG A 12 3.60 19.17 12.31
CA ARG A 12 3.53 19.74 13.67
C ARG A 12 4.64 19.18 14.60
N PRO A 13 5.05 19.92 15.65
CA PRO A 13 6.09 19.48 16.58
C PRO A 13 5.59 18.38 17.53
N ARG A 14 6.51 17.53 17.97
CA ARG A 14 6.27 16.40 18.89
C ARG A 14 5.72 16.89 20.24
N ASP A 15 4.46 16.57 20.53
CA ASP A 15 3.92 16.58 21.90
C ASP A 15 3.57 15.14 22.31
N GLU A 16 3.99 14.75 23.52
CA GLU A 16 4.15 13.38 24.01
C GLU A 16 2.97 12.98 24.88
N THR A 17 1.76 12.91 24.31
CA THR A 17 0.61 12.22 24.91
C THR A 17 -0.32 11.77 23.79
N ALA A 18 -0.54 10.45 23.68
CA ALA A 18 -1.49 9.75 22.78
C ALA A 18 -1.69 10.39 21.39
N ARG A 19 -0.71 10.20 20.48
CA ARG A 19 -0.82 10.67 19.10
C ARG A 19 -1.68 9.68 18.31
N VAL A 20 -2.86 10.10 17.86
CA VAL A 20 -3.39 9.59 16.59
C VAL A 20 -2.33 9.93 15.56
N SER A 21 -1.52 8.96 15.16
CA SER A 21 -0.39 9.17 14.26
C SER A 21 -0.93 9.37 12.84
N ASN A 22 -1.38 10.59 12.55
CA ASN A 22 -1.83 10.98 11.21
C ASN A 22 -0.68 10.98 10.17
N ASP A 23 0.55 10.69 10.60
CA ASP A 23 1.75 10.60 9.78
C ASP A 23 2.02 9.20 9.21
N LEU A 24 1.33 8.16 9.71
CA LEU A 24 1.48 6.79 9.22
C LEU A 24 0.69 6.58 7.93
N CYS A 25 1.30 5.89 7.00
CA CYS A 25 0.71 5.56 5.71
C CYS A 25 -0.03 4.21 5.77
N PRO A 26 -1.13 4.04 5.00
CA PRO A 26 -1.92 2.82 4.99
C PRO A 26 -1.19 1.63 4.37
N CYS A 27 -1.19 0.45 4.99
CA CYS A 27 -0.67 -0.74 4.32
C CYS A 27 -1.43 -1.02 3.01
N PRO A 28 -0.75 -1.30 1.87
CA PRO A 28 -1.42 -1.61 0.62
C PRO A 28 -2.29 -2.87 0.66
N CYS A 29 -1.98 -3.80 1.57
CA CYS A 29 -2.73 -5.04 1.73
C CYS A 29 -3.97 -4.85 2.62
N CYS A 30 -3.83 -4.28 3.84
CA CYS A 30 -4.95 -4.22 4.78
C CYS A 30 -5.57 -2.84 5.00
N GLY A 31 -4.97 -1.76 4.46
CA GLY A 31 -5.47 -0.39 4.60
C GLY A 31 -5.25 0.28 5.95
N HIS A 32 -4.77 -0.44 6.98
CA HIS A 32 -4.47 0.15 8.29
C HIS A 32 -3.23 1.04 8.22
N ARG A 33 -3.29 2.21 8.87
CA ARG A 33 -2.19 3.17 8.95
C ARG A 33 -1.11 2.69 9.92
N VAL A 34 -0.08 2.03 9.40
CA VAL A 34 0.98 1.38 10.18
C VAL A 34 2.38 1.54 9.61
N LEU A 35 2.52 2.08 8.39
CA LEU A 35 3.82 2.21 7.72
C LEU A 35 4.37 3.63 7.87
N ASP A 36 5.67 3.77 8.14
CA ASP A 36 6.32 5.09 8.27
C ASP A 36 6.44 5.85 6.93
N ALA A 37 6.50 5.11 5.83
CA ALA A 37 6.57 5.61 4.47
C ALA A 37 5.98 4.56 3.51
N MET A 38 5.55 5.00 2.33
CA MET A 38 5.12 4.12 1.23
C MET A 38 4.92 4.92 -0.06
N PRO A 39 4.82 4.27 -1.23
CA PRO A 39 5.14 2.86 -1.48
C PRO A 39 6.65 2.61 -1.59
N GLY A 40 7.08 1.38 -1.28
CA GLY A 40 8.46 0.92 -1.40
C GLY A 40 9.36 1.20 -0.19
N SER A 41 8.80 1.24 1.01
CA SER A 41 9.56 1.41 2.26
C SER A 41 10.23 0.13 2.77
N HIS A 42 9.84 -1.04 2.24
CA HIS A 42 10.20 -2.36 2.77
C HIS A 42 9.71 -2.60 4.21
N GLY A 43 8.81 -1.76 4.72
CA GLY A 43 8.18 -1.96 6.01
C GLY A 43 7.24 -3.16 5.98
N ILE A 44 7.33 -4.02 6.99
CA ILE A 44 6.42 -5.16 7.17
C ILE A 44 5.25 -4.72 8.04
N CYS A 45 4.04 -4.88 7.51
CA CYS A 45 2.81 -4.55 8.23
C CYS A 45 2.60 -5.51 9.40
N PRO A 46 2.51 -5.06 10.66
CA PRO A 46 2.26 -5.95 11.80
C PRO A 46 0.83 -6.50 11.84
N VAL A 47 -0.09 -5.90 11.07
CA VAL A 47 -1.51 -6.29 11.03
C VAL A 47 -1.76 -7.43 10.04
N CYS A 48 -1.09 -7.42 8.88
CA CYS A 48 -1.32 -8.43 7.85
C CYS A 48 -0.04 -9.13 7.36
N PHE A 49 1.15 -8.76 7.85
CA PHE A 49 2.44 -9.30 7.46
C PHE A 49 2.91 -9.00 6.02
N TRP A 50 2.22 -8.11 5.30
CA TRP A 50 2.66 -7.66 3.98
C TRP A 50 3.92 -6.77 4.07
N GLU A 51 4.95 -7.04 3.26
CA GLU A 51 6.11 -6.17 3.07
C GLU A 51 5.84 -5.15 1.95
N ASP A 52 5.99 -3.85 2.23
CA ASP A 52 5.79 -2.77 1.27
C ASP A 52 6.88 -2.74 0.18
N ASP A 53 6.65 -3.50 -0.88
CA ASP A 53 7.52 -3.59 -2.05
C ASP A 53 6.99 -2.74 -3.23
N ARG A 54 7.85 -1.85 -3.76
CA ARG A 54 7.47 -0.90 -4.82
C ARG A 54 7.18 -1.60 -6.14
N VAL A 55 7.80 -2.74 -6.40
CA VAL A 55 7.62 -3.51 -7.63
C VAL A 55 6.23 -4.15 -7.63
N GLN A 56 5.91 -4.93 -6.60
CA GLN A 56 4.58 -5.52 -6.45
C GLN A 56 3.50 -4.45 -6.36
N PHE A 57 3.78 -3.27 -5.78
CA PHE A 57 2.84 -2.15 -5.77
C PHE A 57 2.46 -1.64 -7.17
N ARG A 58 3.41 -1.60 -8.11
CA ARG A 58 3.15 -1.18 -9.51
C ARG A 58 2.45 -2.26 -10.32
N TRP A 59 2.77 -3.52 -10.05
CA TRP A 59 2.26 -4.69 -10.77
C TRP A 59 1.54 -5.63 -9.79
N PRO A 60 0.30 -5.31 -9.39
CA PRO A 60 -0.34 -5.97 -8.25
C PRO A 60 -0.85 -7.38 -8.51
N THR A 61 -0.69 -7.88 -9.72
CA THR A 61 -0.96 -9.28 -10.08
C THR A 61 0.31 -10.14 -10.06
N VAL A 62 1.49 -9.54 -9.85
CA VAL A 62 2.77 -10.25 -9.77
C VAL A 62 2.97 -10.80 -8.36
N SER A 63 3.15 -12.12 -8.28
CA SER A 63 3.60 -12.85 -7.10
C SER A 63 5.11 -13.07 -7.14
N GLY A 64 5.69 -13.35 -5.98
CA GLY A 64 7.13 -13.56 -5.84
C GLY A 64 7.90 -12.25 -5.63
N GLY A 65 9.16 -12.36 -5.18
CA GLY A 65 9.93 -11.23 -4.70
C GLY A 65 9.86 -11.13 -3.17
N ALA A 66 9.54 -9.94 -2.66
CA ALA A 66 9.42 -9.68 -1.22
C ALA A 66 8.28 -10.50 -0.59
N ASN A 67 7.13 -10.58 -1.28
CA ASN A 67 5.98 -11.36 -0.83
C ASN A 67 5.75 -12.58 -1.74
N GLN A 68 5.35 -13.71 -1.14
CA GLN A 68 5.10 -14.94 -1.89
C GLN A 68 3.87 -14.83 -2.81
N VAL A 69 2.84 -14.10 -2.37
CA VAL A 69 1.60 -13.88 -3.12
C VAL A 69 1.56 -12.48 -3.77
N SER A 70 0.65 -12.29 -4.72
CA SER A 70 0.41 -10.97 -5.33
C SER A 70 -0.33 -10.03 -4.36
N PRO A 71 -0.25 -8.70 -4.52
CA PRO A 71 -1.08 -7.77 -3.74
C PRO A 71 -2.58 -8.01 -3.85
N VAL A 72 -3.09 -8.39 -5.03
CA VAL A 72 -4.50 -8.74 -5.22
C VAL A 72 -4.89 -9.93 -4.34
N ASP A 73 -4.07 -10.97 -4.32
CA ASP A 73 -4.33 -12.15 -3.50
C ASP A 73 -4.12 -11.85 -2.01
N ALA A 74 -3.14 -11.04 -1.65
CA ALA A 74 -2.89 -10.61 -0.28
C ALA A 74 -4.08 -9.86 0.33
N GLN A 75 -4.70 -8.96 -0.43
CA GLN A 75 -5.90 -8.24 0.01
C GLN A 75 -7.08 -9.19 0.25
N ARG A 76 -7.27 -10.18 -0.63
CA ARG A 76 -8.31 -11.22 -0.45
C ARG A 76 -8.02 -12.08 0.78
N ASN A 77 -6.79 -12.55 0.91
CA ASN A 77 -6.32 -13.33 2.05
C ASN A 77 -6.52 -12.60 3.38
N TYR A 78 -6.25 -11.30 3.43
CA TYR A 78 -6.49 -10.50 4.63
C TYR A 78 -7.97 -10.42 4.99
N GLN A 79 -8.85 -10.26 3.99
CA GLN A 79 -10.30 -10.28 4.21
C GLN A 79 -10.79 -11.66 4.68
N ASP A 80 -10.20 -12.74 4.19
CA ASP A 80 -10.62 -14.11 4.49
C ASP A 80 -10.11 -14.60 5.86
N PHE A 81 -8.85 -14.31 6.21
CA PHE A 81 -8.21 -14.87 7.41
C PHE A 81 -7.25 -13.93 8.16
N GLY A 82 -7.22 -12.64 7.84
CA GLY A 82 -6.50 -11.63 8.62
C GLY A 82 -4.98 -11.57 8.41
N ALA A 83 -4.44 -12.19 7.36
CA ALA A 83 -3.03 -12.06 6.97
C ALA A 83 -2.87 -12.07 5.45
N CYS A 84 -1.74 -11.57 4.95
CA CYS A 84 -1.45 -11.51 3.51
C CYS A 84 -1.26 -12.90 2.89
N ASP A 85 -0.79 -13.88 3.66
CA ASP A 85 -0.72 -15.28 3.27
C ASP A 85 -0.82 -16.21 4.50
N GLN A 86 -0.92 -17.52 4.27
CA GLN A 86 -1.04 -18.50 5.35
C GLN A 86 0.18 -18.53 6.28
N HIS A 87 1.37 -18.21 5.78
CA HIS A 87 2.60 -18.21 6.56
C HIS A 87 2.63 -17.03 7.54
N GLY A 88 2.21 -15.86 7.08
CA GLY A 88 2.16 -14.61 7.84
C GLY A 88 1.23 -14.66 9.04
N ARG A 89 0.24 -15.56 9.07
CA ARG A 89 -0.74 -15.71 10.17
C ARG A 89 -0.10 -15.85 11.55
N ARG A 90 1.11 -16.38 11.64
CA ARG A 90 1.83 -16.54 12.92
C ARG A 90 2.57 -15.29 13.39
N TYR A 91 2.62 -14.24 12.57
CA TYR A 91 3.34 -12.99 12.81
C TYR A 91 2.42 -11.76 12.89
N VAL A 92 1.12 -11.94 12.67
CA VAL A 92 0.15 -10.84 12.71
C VAL A 92 -0.41 -10.62 14.11
N ARG A 93 -0.89 -9.41 14.35
CA ARG A 93 -1.72 -9.01 15.49
C ARG A 93 -2.93 -8.23 15.01
N PRO A 94 -4.02 -8.13 15.79
CA PRO A 94 -5.09 -7.20 15.48
C PRO A 94 -4.54 -5.75 15.42
N PRO A 95 -5.17 -4.88 14.61
CA PRO A 95 -4.87 -3.46 14.58
C PRO A 95 -5.23 -2.82 15.93
N SER A 96 -4.40 -1.89 16.39
CA SER A 96 -4.69 -1.08 17.58
C SER A 96 -5.67 0.05 17.26
N ALA A 97 -6.25 0.68 18.29
CA ALA A 97 -7.20 1.78 18.11
C ALA A 97 -6.61 3.02 17.41
N ASP A 98 -5.29 3.20 17.51
CA ASP A 98 -4.51 4.26 16.88
C ASP A 98 -3.99 3.90 15.47
N GLU A 99 -4.32 2.71 14.97
CA GLU A 99 -4.01 2.23 13.63
C GLU A 99 -5.30 2.09 12.79
N PRO A 100 -6.08 3.16 12.58
CA PRO A 100 -7.34 3.06 11.85
C PRO A 100 -7.10 2.67 10.40
N LEU A 101 -8.14 2.14 9.76
CA LEU A 101 -8.20 2.06 8.30
C LEU A 101 -8.13 3.47 7.73
N ASP A 102 -7.34 3.66 6.68
CA ASP A 102 -7.35 4.92 5.96
C ASP A 102 -8.68 5.10 5.22
N PRO A 103 -9.36 6.25 5.39
CA PRO A 103 -10.71 6.45 4.86
C PRO A 103 -10.76 6.52 3.32
N ALA A 104 -9.63 6.78 2.65
CA ALA A 104 -9.56 6.73 1.20
C ALA A 104 -9.17 5.34 0.68
N TRP A 105 -8.55 4.49 1.51
CA TRP A 105 -8.09 3.18 1.08
C TRP A 105 -9.27 2.28 0.68
N ARG A 106 -9.06 1.53 -0.40
CA ARG A 106 -9.96 0.48 -0.85
C ARG A 106 -9.15 -0.67 -1.46
N PRO A 107 -9.71 -1.90 -1.47
CA PRO A 107 -9.12 -3.00 -2.22
C PRO A 107 -8.98 -2.65 -3.71
N ILE A 108 -8.07 -3.36 -4.36
CA ILE A 108 -7.87 -3.33 -5.80
C ILE A 108 -9.12 -3.88 -6.46
N ASP A 109 -9.64 -3.13 -7.43
CA ASP A 109 -10.74 -3.54 -8.27
C ASP A 109 -10.22 -3.62 -9.70
N LEU A 110 -9.90 -4.83 -10.16
CA LEU A 110 -9.40 -5.07 -11.52
C LEU A 110 -10.42 -4.75 -12.62
N THR A 111 -11.68 -4.41 -12.29
CA THR A 111 -12.66 -3.91 -13.27
C THR A 111 -12.60 -2.38 -13.43
N ARG A 112 -11.96 -1.69 -12.49
CA ARG A 112 -11.85 -0.22 -12.42
C ARG A 112 -10.41 0.28 -12.52
N ASP A 113 -9.47 -0.46 -11.96
CA ASP A 113 -8.08 -0.07 -11.79
C ASP A 113 -7.24 -0.64 -12.93
N SER A 114 -6.82 0.23 -13.84
CA SER A 114 -5.94 -0.15 -14.94
C SER A 114 -4.49 -0.18 -14.45
N PHE A 115 -3.89 -1.37 -14.33
CA PHE A 115 -2.47 -1.55 -14.04
C PHE A 115 -1.65 -1.79 -15.31
N GLU A 116 -0.37 -1.46 -15.26
CA GLU A 116 0.56 -1.85 -16.33
C GLU A 116 0.79 -3.36 -16.27
N ALA A 117 0.96 -4.03 -17.41
CA ALA A 117 1.37 -5.43 -17.43
C ALA A 117 2.87 -5.54 -17.06
N TRP A 118 3.23 -6.59 -16.33
CA TRP A 118 4.63 -6.79 -15.91
C TRP A 118 5.56 -6.98 -17.10
N ASP A 119 5.10 -7.63 -18.17
CA ASP A 119 5.84 -7.98 -19.37
C ASP A 119 5.67 -6.96 -20.51
N ALA A 120 5.04 -5.81 -20.25
CA ALA A 120 4.92 -4.76 -21.25
C ALA A 120 6.30 -4.29 -21.74
N GLU A 121 6.46 -4.16 -23.06
CA GLU A 121 7.68 -3.66 -23.70
C GLU A 121 7.83 -2.14 -23.50
N ASP A 122 6.73 -1.39 -23.64
CA ASP A 122 6.69 0.07 -23.53
C ASP A 122 6.25 0.55 -22.14
N ARG A 123 7.04 0.21 -21.10
CA ARG A 123 6.73 0.62 -19.72
C ARG A 123 6.86 2.12 -19.54
N ALA A 124 5.89 2.73 -18.85
CA ALA A 124 5.96 4.14 -18.47
C ALA A 124 7.16 4.37 -17.53
N PRO A 125 7.77 5.57 -17.50
CA PRO A 125 8.77 5.88 -16.49
C PRO A 125 8.17 5.78 -15.07
N TRP A 126 9.00 5.51 -14.06
CA TRP A 126 8.55 5.60 -12.68
C TRP A 126 8.12 7.03 -12.34
N PRO A 127 6.98 7.23 -11.67
CA PRO A 127 6.56 8.58 -11.31
C PRO A 127 7.54 9.17 -10.28
N GLU A 128 7.79 10.48 -10.41
CA GLU A 128 8.64 11.21 -9.45
C GLU A 128 8.05 11.15 -8.05
N ASP A 129 6.75 11.38 -7.92
CA ASP A 129 5.98 11.14 -6.70
C ASP A 129 5.44 9.71 -6.70
N SER A 130 5.91 8.89 -5.76
CA SER A 130 5.49 7.51 -5.62
C SER A 130 4.03 7.37 -5.19
N SER A 131 3.42 8.41 -4.61
CA SER A 131 1.99 8.41 -4.25
C SER A 131 1.06 8.27 -5.46
N ALA A 132 1.55 8.61 -6.67
CA ALA A 132 0.81 8.45 -7.91
C ALA A 132 0.52 6.98 -8.26
N LEU A 133 1.20 6.03 -7.62
CA LEU A 133 0.92 4.59 -7.76
C LEU A 133 -0.28 4.12 -6.93
N CYS A 134 -0.73 4.89 -5.93
CA CYS A 134 -1.79 4.48 -5.00
C CYS A 134 -3.14 4.44 -5.72
N TRP A 135 -3.63 3.25 -6.07
CA TRP A 135 -4.88 3.05 -6.85
C TRP A 135 -6.15 3.58 -6.17
N TRP A 136 -6.13 3.70 -4.84
CA TRP A 136 -7.25 4.26 -4.09
C TRP A 136 -7.33 5.79 -4.14
N LEU A 137 -6.26 6.48 -4.56
CA LEU A 137 -6.24 7.93 -4.63
C LEU A 137 -6.80 8.48 -5.95
N PRO A 138 -7.38 9.70 -5.94
CA PRO A 138 -7.77 10.40 -7.16
C PRO A 138 -6.63 10.63 -8.15
N THR A 139 -5.41 10.73 -7.65
CA THR A 139 -4.18 10.99 -8.42
C THR A 139 -3.53 9.72 -8.97
N PHE A 140 -4.20 8.55 -8.90
CA PHE A 140 -3.67 7.33 -9.47
C PHE A 140 -3.36 7.51 -10.96
N TRP A 141 -2.08 7.38 -11.32
CA TRP A 141 -1.50 7.74 -12.61
C TRP A 141 -2.08 7.01 -13.84
N ARG A 142 -2.79 5.90 -13.64
CA ARG A 142 -3.45 5.12 -14.70
C ARG A 142 -4.98 5.08 -14.56
N ARG A 143 -5.55 5.93 -13.70
CA ARG A 143 -7.00 5.99 -13.44
C ARG A 143 -7.85 6.16 -14.71
N ASP A 144 -7.39 6.96 -15.66
CA ASP A 144 -8.14 7.27 -16.88
C ASP A 144 -7.70 6.44 -18.09
N ARG A 145 -6.81 5.46 -17.90
CA ARG A 145 -6.37 4.60 -19.01
C ARG A 145 -7.38 3.46 -19.22
N PRO A 146 -7.73 3.16 -20.48
CA PRO A 146 -8.57 2.00 -20.77
C PRO A 146 -7.91 0.72 -20.24
N MET A 147 -8.74 -0.25 -19.88
CA MET A 147 -8.28 -1.59 -19.51
C MET A 147 -7.62 -2.25 -20.74
N PRO A 148 -6.48 -2.95 -20.57
CA PRO A 148 -5.93 -3.78 -21.62
C PRO A 148 -6.87 -4.95 -21.98
#